data_AF-A0A1R1SKT7-F1
#
_entry.id   AF-A0A1R1SKT7-F1
#
_cell.length_a   1.000
_cell.length_b   1.000
_cell.length_c   1.000
_cell.angle_alpha   90.00
_cell.angle_beta   90.00
_cell.angle_gamma   90.00
#
_symmetry.space_group_name_H-M   'P 1'
#
loop_
_entity.id
_entity.type
_entity.pdbx_description
1 polymer ?
#
loop_
_entity_poly.entity_id
_entity_poly.type
_entity_poly.pdbx_seq_one_letter_code
_entity_poly.pdbx_strand_id
1 'polypeptide(L)'
;NIKLRARRRRALEEYEAAATEAEARASASPPPRAAASAAGAAAPTEDEVLRQGADLLAMLPRNVSVADYRLVEEKVTVAAEVATRRPAAAKRHLREAARFAERLTREAERRQETEEWAAQRLAFLRDVPPGAPVPLPDATAEIAILRRCLDDGRPPEAPERDRVEARVGERVDAYQRAYAAEVIRAAVRHSDPGTATRAARSSASATDQVIEWTPPGWGDDHWLRITVDAHGTARVATMHRDRDPAEETDADRELDWRRCVEAPDHLRELRRLAERAGLALPFTFDEPPARPAPRTAARPAHDHRPARKARHRDRDQEQHR
;
A
#
# COMPACT_ATOMS: atom_id res chain seq x y z
N ASN A 1 -4.82 -33.19 -28.58
CA ASN A 1 -4.25 -34.38 -27.90
C ASN A 1 -4.87 -34.50 -26.50
N ILE A 2 -5.56 -35.61 -26.16
CA ILE A 2 -6.35 -35.73 -24.91
C ILE A 2 -5.46 -35.59 -23.65
N LYS A 3 -4.23 -36.14 -23.67
CA LYS A 3 -3.30 -36.09 -22.53
C LYS A 3 -2.87 -34.64 -22.22
N LEU A 4 -2.58 -33.84 -23.25
CA LEU A 4 -2.22 -32.42 -23.10
C LEU A 4 -3.33 -31.61 -22.41
N ARG A 5 -4.57 -31.79 -22.88
CA ARG A 5 -5.75 -31.08 -22.36
C ARG A 5 -6.08 -31.50 -20.93
N ALA A 6 -5.96 -32.79 -20.61
CA ALA A 6 -6.19 -33.31 -19.26
C ALA A 6 -5.18 -32.73 -18.26
N ARG A 7 -3.89 -32.64 -18.63
CA ARG A 7 -2.86 -32.03 -17.76
C ARG A 7 -3.11 -30.55 -17.54
N ARG A 8 -3.49 -29.80 -18.58
CA ARG A 8 -3.87 -28.39 -18.45
C ARG A 8 -5.04 -28.21 -17.50
N ARG A 9 -6.12 -28.97 -17.69
CA ARG A 9 -7.32 -28.87 -16.85
C ARG A 9 -6.98 -29.10 -15.38
N ARG A 10 -6.21 -30.16 -15.09
CA ARG A 10 -5.76 -30.45 -13.73
C ARG A 10 -4.94 -29.31 -13.12
N ALA A 11 -4.05 -28.68 -13.90
CA ALA A 11 -3.27 -27.54 -13.41
C ALA A 11 -4.15 -26.31 -13.10
N LEU A 12 -5.23 -26.09 -13.87
CA LEU A 12 -6.21 -25.04 -13.58
C LEU A 12 -7.03 -25.36 -12.31
N GLU A 13 -7.47 -26.61 -12.14
CA GLU A 13 -8.16 -27.08 -10.94
C GLU A 13 -7.28 -26.95 -9.68
N GLU A 14 -5.99 -27.31 -9.77
CA GLU A 14 -5.00 -27.16 -8.69
C GLU A 14 -4.78 -25.68 -8.34
N TYR A 15 -4.78 -24.79 -9.33
CA TYR A 15 -4.69 -23.35 -9.12
C TYR A 15 -5.96 -22.79 -8.47
N GLU A 16 -7.15 -23.20 -8.89
CA GLU A 16 -8.44 -22.78 -8.31
C GLU A 16 -8.62 -23.25 -6.87
N ALA A 17 -8.03 -24.40 -6.51
CA ALA A 17 -8.09 -24.94 -5.16
C ALA A 17 -7.11 -24.27 -4.18
N ALA A 18 -6.14 -23.48 -4.66
CA ALA A 18 -5.17 -22.80 -3.80
C ALA A 18 -5.81 -21.61 -3.07
N ALA A 19 -5.54 -21.47 -1.78
CA ALA A 19 -6.11 -20.38 -0.98
C ALA A 19 -5.41 -19.04 -1.22
N THR A 20 -4.14 -19.09 -1.65
CA THR A 20 -3.36 -17.89 -2.00
C THR A 20 -2.62 -18.06 -3.33
N GLU A 21 -2.29 -16.94 -3.97
CA GLU A 21 -1.51 -16.95 -5.20
C GLU A 21 -0.08 -17.50 -4.99
N ALA A 22 0.47 -17.34 -3.79
CA ALA A 22 1.76 -17.93 -3.41
C ALA A 22 1.68 -19.46 -3.37
N GLU A 23 0.62 -20.03 -2.79
CA GLU A 23 0.37 -21.48 -2.80
C GLU A 23 0.13 -22.01 -4.20
N ALA A 24 -0.60 -21.27 -5.03
CA ALA A 24 -0.87 -21.63 -6.42
C ALA A 24 0.42 -21.69 -7.25
N ARG A 25 1.32 -20.71 -7.07
CA ARG A 25 2.65 -20.68 -7.71
C ARG A 25 3.59 -21.75 -7.18
N ALA A 26 3.51 -22.10 -5.90
CA ALA A 26 4.31 -23.19 -5.31
C ALA A 26 3.84 -24.58 -5.78
N SER A 27 2.55 -24.73 -6.04
CA SER A 27 1.93 -25.97 -6.52
C SER A 27 2.16 -26.21 -8.02
N ALA A 28 2.36 -25.14 -8.80
CA ALA A 28 2.85 -25.23 -10.16
C ALA A 28 4.27 -25.83 -10.14
N SER A 29 4.37 -27.12 -10.49
CA SER A 29 5.67 -27.79 -10.61
C SER A 29 6.60 -26.91 -11.44
N PRO A 30 7.82 -26.57 -10.95
CA PRO A 30 8.73 -25.75 -11.70
C PRO A 30 8.92 -26.37 -13.08
N PRO A 31 9.02 -25.57 -14.15
CA PRO A 31 9.31 -26.12 -15.47
C PRO A 31 10.51 -27.04 -15.29
N PRO A 32 10.51 -28.26 -15.84
CA PRO A 32 11.71 -29.07 -15.79
C PRO A 32 12.82 -28.19 -16.35
N ARG A 33 13.73 -27.73 -15.47
CA ARG A 33 14.97 -27.06 -15.87
C ARG A 33 15.46 -27.92 -17.00
N ALA A 34 15.52 -27.36 -18.22
CA ALA A 34 15.99 -28.08 -19.39
C ALA A 34 17.25 -28.79 -18.92
N ALA A 35 17.15 -30.08 -18.63
CA ALA A 35 18.19 -30.79 -17.93
C ALA A 35 19.37 -30.58 -18.86
N ALA A 36 20.37 -29.86 -18.36
CA ALA A 36 21.59 -29.60 -19.08
C ALA A 36 21.95 -30.95 -19.67
N SER A 37 21.86 -31.00 -21.00
CA SER A 37 21.95 -32.20 -21.81
C SER A 37 22.93 -33.15 -21.15
N ALA A 38 22.43 -34.15 -20.42
CA ALA A 38 23.26 -35.24 -19.96
C ALA A 38 23.78 -35.84 -21.26
N ALA A 39 25.05 -35.57 -21.56
CA ALA A 39 25.70 -36.05 -22.76
C ALA A 39 25.57 -37.58 -22.74
N GLY A 40 24.67 -38.11 -23.56
CA GLY A 40 24.26 -39.53 -23.53
C GLY A 40 22.75 -39.79 -23.43
N ALA A 41 21.90 -38.78 -23.21
CA ALA A 41 20.45 -38.98 -23.17
C ALA A 41 19.92 -39.44 -24.54
N ALA A 42 19.26 -40.60 -24.56
CA ALA A 42 18.60 -41.18 -25.72
C ALA A 42 17.73 -40.15 -26.47
N ALA A 43 17.57 -40.37 -27.78
CA ALA A 43 16.64 -39.57 -28.58
C ALA A 43 15.25 -39.53 -27.89
N PRO A 44 14.64 -38.35 -27.72
CA PRO A 44 13.39 -38.22 -26.99
C PRO A 44 12.30 -38.95 -27.75
N THR A 45 11.58 -39.78 -27.02
CA THR A 45 10.43 -40.50 -27.53
C THR A 45 9.26 -39.54 -27.72
N GLU A 46 8.26 -39.95 -28.49
CA GLU A 46 7.01 -39.21 -28.63
C GLU A 46 6.35 -38.92 -27.28
N ASP A 47 6.29 -39.92 -26.39
CA ASP A 47 5.72 -39.76 -25.04
C ASP A 47 6.49 -38.72 -24.20
N GLU A 48 7.82 -38.65 -24.34
CA GLU A 48 8.63 -37.66 -23.64
C GLU A 48 8.36 -36.24 -24.15
N VAL A 49 8.19 -36.07 -25.47
CA VAL A 49 7.81 -34.79 -26.07
C VAL A 49 6.41 -34.37 -25.62
N LEU A 50 5.45 -35.30 -25.58
CA LEU A 50 4.09 -35.04 -25.10
C LEU A 50 4.07 -34.68 -23.61
N ARG A 51 4.89 -35.34 -22.79
CA ARG A 51 5.02 -35.03 -21.37
C ARG A 51 5.56 -33.61 -21.15
N GLN A 52 6.68 -33.28 -21.79
CA GLN A 52 7.28 -31.94 -21.71
C GLN A 52 6.34 -30.87 -22.28
N GLY A 53 5.62 -31.18 -23.36
CA GLY A 53 4.62 -30.29 -23.93
C GLY A 53 3.38 -30.10 -23.04
N ALA A 54 2.97 -31.14 -22.30
CA ALA A 54 1.91 -31.04 -21.30
C ALA A 54 2.30 -30.13 -20.14
N ASP A 55 3.56 -30.20 -19.69
CA ASP A 55 4.09 -29.32 -18.66
C ASP A 55 4.16 -27.86 -19.15
N LEU A 56 4.59 -27.62 -20.40
CA LEU A 56 4.56 -26.28 -21.00
C LEU A 56 3.15 -25.69 -21.02
N LEU A 57 2.15 -26.47 -21.44
CA LEU A 57 0.75 -26.01 -21.48
C LEU A 57 0.18 -25.79 -20.08
N ALA A 58 0.56 -26.63 -19.10
CA ALA A 58 0.13 -26.47 -17.71
C ALA A 58 0.61 -25.14 -17.10
N MET A 59 1.83 -24.71 -17.45
CA MET A 59 2.44 -23.48 -16.94
C MET A 59 1.95 -22.18 -17.59
N LEU A 60 1.10 -22.25 -18.63
CA LEU A 60 0.55 -21.04 -19.24
C LEU A 60 -0.37 -20.31 -18.25
N PRO A 61 -0.30 -18.97 -18.14
CA PRO A 61 -1.23 -18.20 -17.31
C PRO A 61 -2.69 -18.45 -17.66
N ARG A 62 -3.60 -18.27 -16.69
CA ARG A 62 -5.05 -18.49 -16.88
C ARG A 62 -5.68 -17.51 -17.87
N ASN A 63 -5.09 -16.32 -17.98
CA ASN A 63 -5.51 -15.23 -18.85
C ASN A 63 -4.93 -15.33 -20.28
N VAL A 64 -4.20 -16.41 -20.60
CA VAL A 64 -3.87 -16.73 -22.01
C VAL A 64 -5.16 -17.12 -22.73
N SER A 65 -5.39 -16.54 -23.91
CA SER A 65 -6.60 -16.80 -24.70
C SER A 65 -6.70 -18.28 -25.13
N VAL A 66 -7.92 -18.77 -25.33
CA VAL A 66 -8.15 -20.13 -25.85
C VAL A 66 -7.49 -20.33 -27.23
N ALA A 67 -7.46 -19.29 -28.05
CA ALA A 67 -6.81 -19.33 -29.37
C ALA A 67 -5.30 -19.53 -29.25
N ASP A 68 -4.65 -18.75 -28.38
CA ASP A 68 -3.20 -18.82 -28.15
C ASP A 68 -2.79 -20.15 -27.51
N TYR A 69 -3.60 -20.64 -26.57
CA TYR A 69 -3.44 -21.97 -25.99
C TYR A 69 -3.44 -23.07 -27.08
N ARG A 70 -4.39 -23.02 -28.02
CA ARG A 70 -4.49 -23.99 -29.12
C ARG A 70 -3.27 -23.95 -30.04
N LEU A 71 -2.71 -22.76 -30.29
CA LEU A 71 -1.48 -22.62 -31.08
C LEU A 71 -0.28 -23.28 -30.40
N VAL A 72 -0.18 -23.21 -29.07
CA VAL A 72 0.85 -23.95 -28.32
C VAL A 72 0.59 -25.46 -28.38
N GLU A 73 -0.67 -25.90 -28.22
CA GLU A 73 -1.07 -27.31 -28.34
C GLU A 73 -0.69 -27.90 -29.71
N GLU A 74 -0.94 -27.16 -30.79
CA GLU A 74 -0.60 -27.55 -32.15
C GLU A 74 0.92 -27.70 -32.33
N LYS A 75 1.71 -26.72 -31.87
CA LYS A 75 3.19 -26.78 -31.96
C LYS A 75 3.77 -27.98 -31.22
N VAL A 76 3.23 -28.30 -30.04
CA VAL A 76 3.62 -29.50 -29.27
C VAL A 76 3.24 -30.77 -30.02
N THR A 77 2.05 -30.80 -30.64
CA THR A 77 1.58 -31.97 -31.40
C THR A 77 2.48 -32.24 -32.60
N VAL A 78 2.84 -31.20 -33.37
CA VAL A 78 3.81 -31.31 -34.49
C VAL A 78 5.16 -31.83 -34.00
N ALA A 79 5.64 -31.37 -32.84
CA ALA A 79 6.90 -31.85 -32.27
C ALA A 79 6.83 -33.35 -31.93
N ALA A 80 5.70 -33.83 -31.41
CA ALA A 80 5.48 -35.23 -31.05
C ALA A 80 5.44 -36.13 -32.30
N GLU A 81 4.71 -35.72 -33.34
CA GLU A 81 4.58 -36.48 -34.61
C GLU A 81 5.93 -36.75 -35.29
N VAL A 82 6.89 -35.84 -35.18
CA VAL A 82 8.22 -36.00 -35.79
C VAL A 82 9.24 -36.69 -34.87
N ALA A 83 8.91 -36.97 -33.60
CA ALA A 83 9.85 -37.48 -32.60
C ALA A 83 10.51 -38.80 -33.00
N THR A 84 9.72 -39.75 -33.49
CA THR A 84 10.18 -41.10 -33.84
C THR A 84 11.06 -41.12 -35.08
N ARG A 85 10.79 -40.24 -36.07
CA ARG A 85 11.49 -40.22 -37.36
C ARG A 85 12.64 -39.21 -37.41
N ARG A 86 12.52 -38.10 -36.68
CA ARG A 86 13.44 -36.95 -36.70
C ARG A 86 13.59 -36.36 -35.30
N PRO A 87 14.24 -37.07 -34.36
CA PRO A 87 14.31 -36.64 -32.96
C PRO A 87 15.00 -35.30 -32.74
N ALA A 88 15.99 -34.95 -33.59
CA ALA A 88 16.61 -33.62 -33.56
C ALA A 88 15.62 -32.50 -33.95
N ALA A 89 14.74 -32.76 -34.93
CA ALA A 89 13.70 -31.82 -35.33
C ALA A 89 12.63 -31.68 -34.26
N ALA A 90 12.23 -32.78 -33.61
CA ALA A 90 11.29 -32.77 -32.48
C ALA A 90 11.81 -31.91 -31.31
N LYS A 91 13.09 -32.08 -30.92
CA LYS A 91 13.74 -31.22 -29.92
C LYS A 91 13.68 -29.75 -30.31
N ARG A 92 13.92 -29.43 -31.58
CA ARG A 92 13.88 -28.04 -32.08
C ARG A 92 12.46 -27.47 -31.99
N HIS A 93 11.45 -28.21 -32.46
CA HIS A 93 10.05 -27.77 -32.44
C HIS A 93 9.51 -27.60 -31.02
N LEU A 94 9.89 -28.47 -30.08
CA LEU A 94 9.53 -28.31 -28.68
C LEU A 94 10.17 -27.05 -28.05
N ARG A 95 11.44 -26.75 -28.39
CA ARG A 95 12.09 -25.48 -27.97
C ARG A 95 11.44 -24.25 -28.60
N GLU A 96 10.93 -24.37 -29.82
CA GLU A 96 10.15 -23.30 -30.47
C GLU A 96 8.80 -23.11 -29.79
N ALA A 97 8.12 -24.20 -29.42
CA ALA A 97 6.88 -24.17 -28.65
C ALA A 97 7.10 -23.52 -27.28
N ALA A 98 8.19 -23.87 -26.57
CA ALA A 98 8.54 -23.26 -25.29
C ALA A 98 8.78 -21.74 -25.40
N ARG A 99 9.56 -21.29 -26.40
CA ARG A 99 9.77 -19.86 -26.65
C ARG A 99 8.49 -19.13 -27.03
N PHE A 100 7.60 -19.78 -27.77
CA PHE A 100 6.30 -19.23 -28.13
C PHE A 100 5.40 -19.08 -26.90
N ALA A 101 5.33 -20.11 -26.04
CA ALA A 101 4.60 -20.09 -24.78
C ALA A 101 5.11 -18.98 -23.85
N GLU A 102 6.42 -18.85 -23.68
CA GLU A 102 7.03 -17.79 -22.87
C GLU A 102 6.63 -16.39 -23.35
N ARG A 103 6.61 -16.16 -24.66
CA ARG A 103 6.17 -14.87 -25.23
C ARG A 103 4.70 -14.60 -24.90
N LEU A 104 3.83 -15.60 -25.03
CA LEU A 104 2.41 -15.49 -24.71
C LEU A 104 2.19 -15.22 -23.22
N THR A 105 2.95 -15.87 -22.34
CA THR A 105 2.94 -15.61 -20.90
C THR A 105 3.24 -14.14 -20.62
N ARG A 106 4.36 -13.62 -21.16
CA ARG A 106 4.74 -12.21 -20.94
C ARG A 106 3.72 -11.24 -21.51
N GLU A 107 3.05 -11.59 -22.60
CA GLU A 107 1.99 -10.76 -23.18
C GLU A 107 0.72 -10.76 -22.34
N ALA A 108 0.32 -11.93 -21.83
CA ALA A 108 -0.81 -12.06 -20.92
C ALA A 108 -0.58 -11.29 -19.62
N GLU A 109 0.62 -11.38 -19.04
CA GLU A 109 1.02 -10.60 -17.85
C GLU A 109 0.93 -9.09 -18.11
N ARG A 110 1.53 -8.59 -19.20
CA ARG A 110 1.43 -7.16 -19.55
C ARG A 110 -0.01 -6.69 -19.76
N ARG A 111 -0.86 -7.54 -20.35
CA ARG A 111 -2.29 -7.24 -20.53
C ARG A 111 -2.98 -7.12 -19.19
N GLN A 112 -2.76 -8.08 -18.28
CA GLN A 112 -3.33 -8.05 -16.94
C GLN A 112 -2.87 -6.82 -16.15
N GLU A 113 -1.58 -6.49 -16.15
CA GLU A 113 -1.07 -5.27 -15.51
C GLU A 113 -1.76 -4.01 -16.03
N THR A 114 -2.03 -3.97 -17.34
CA THR A 114 -2.71 -2.84 -17.98
C THR A 114 -4.19 -2.79 -17.59
N GLU A 115 -4.88 -3.93 -17.56
CA GLU A 115 -6.28 -4.04 -17.13
C GLU A 115 -6.45 -3.65 -15.65
N GLU A 116 -5.57 -4.13 -14.77
CA GLU A 116 -5.58 -3.79 -13.34
C GLU A 116 -5.34 -2.31 -13.12
N TRP A 117 -4.34 -1.73 -13.80
CA TRP A 117 -4.12 -0.29 -13.79
C TRP A 117 -5.37 0.47 -14.26
N ALA A 118 -5.97 0.05 -15.38
CA ALA A 118 -7.14 0.74 -15.94
C ALA A 118 -8.35 0.65 -15.00
N ALA A 119 -8.60 -0.50 -14.40
CA ALA A 119 -9.67 -0.71 -13.44
C ALA A 119 -9.51 0.16 -12.19
N GLN A 120 -8.30 0.23 -11.62
CA GLN A 120 -8.00 1.08 -10.47
C GLN A 120 -8.26 2.56 -10.77
N ARG A 121 -7.77 3.05 -11.92
CA ARG A 121 -7.99 4.44 -12.33
C ARG A 121 -9.47 4.72 -12.62
N LEU A 122 -10.16 3.78 -13.24
CA LEU A 122 -11.58 3.94 -13.57
C LEU A 122 -12.43 4.02 -12.31
N ALA A 123 -12.13 3.18 -11.30
CA ALA A 123 -12.79 3.23 -10.01
C ALA A 123 -12.60 4.60 -9.35
N PHE A 124 -11.36 5.09 -9.26
CA PHE A 124 -11.05 6.40 -8.69
C PHE A 124 -11.74 7.56 -9.43
N LEU A 125 -11.74 7.56 -10.76
CA LEU A 125 -12.34 8.64 -11.55
C LEU A 125 -13.89 8.58 -11.57
N ARG A 126 -14.50 7.43 -11.25
CA ARG A 126 -15.96 7.32 -11.11
C ARG A 126 -16.43 7.65 -9.70
N ASP A 127 -15.61 7.35 -8.70
CA ASP A 127 -15.97 7.60 -7.31
C ASP A 127 -15.89 9.09 -7.00
N VAL A 128 -17.04 9.68 -6.73
CA VAL A 128 -17.17 11.05 -6.24
C VAL A 128 -17.69 10.96 -4.81
N PRO A 129 -16.83 11.14 -3.80
CA PRO A 129 -17.24 11.00 -2.42
C PRO A 129 -18.30 12.06 -2.07
N PRO A 130 -19.26 11.73 -1.20
CA PRO A 130 -20.24 12.70 -0.71
C PRO A 130 -19.53 13.91 -0.08
N GLY A 131 -19.95 15.13 -0.44
CA GLY A 131 -19.32 16.35 0.06
C GLY A 131 -18.02 16.74 -0.67
N ALA A 132 -17.68 16.07 -1.78
CA ALA A 132 -16.61 16.52 -2.67
C ALA A 132 -16.79 17.99 -3.09
N PRO A 133 -15.69 18.74 -3.26
CA PRO A 133 -15.73 20.13 -3.72
C PRO A 133 -16.40 20.22 -5.10
N VAL A 134 -17.34 21.14 -5.27
CA VAL A 134 -18.02 21.33 -6.55
C VAL A 134 -17.46 22.55 -7.29
N PRO A 135 -17.03 22.42 -8.57
CA PRO A 135 -16.93 21.20 -9.38
C PRO A 135 -15.49 20.63 -9.46
N LEU A 136 -15.39 19.30 -9.36
CA LEU A 136 -14.16 18.56 -9.69
C LEU A 136 -13.83 18.70 -11.19
N PRO A 137 -12.55 18.58 -11.58
CA PRO A 137 -12.17 18.52 -12.98
C PRO A 137 -12.90 17.38 -13.74
N ASP A 138 -13.48 17.70 -14.90
CA ASP A 138 -14.17 16.73 -15.76
C ASP A 138 -13.20 15.65 -16.23
N ALA A 139 -13.61 14.39 -16.09
CA ALA A 139 -12.81 13.21 -16.44
C ALA A 139 -13.51 12.32 -17.49
N THR A 140 -14.54 12.83 -18.16
CA THR A 140 -15.38 12.04 -19.08
C THR A 140 -14.57 11.38 -20.20
N ALA A 141 -13.60 12.12 -20.77
CA ALA A 141 -12.75 11.61 -21.84
C ALA A 141 -11.79 10.51 -21.34
N GLU A 142 -11.20 10.69 -20.16
CA GLU A 142 -10.26 9.74 -19.56
C GLU A 142 -10.99 8.46 -19.10
N ILE A 143 -12.21 8.60 -18.57
CA ILE A 143 -13.09 7.46 -18.29
C ILE A 143 -13.38 6.67 -19.57
N ALA A 144 -13.60 7.32 -20.71
CA ALA A 144 -13.85 6.63 -21.98
C ALA A 144 -12.62 5.83 -22.46
N ILE A 145 -11.40 6.38 -22.32
CA ILE A 145 -10.14 5.68 -22.62
C ILE A 145 -10.03 4.40 -21.77
N LEU A 146 -10.27 4.53 -20.47
CA LEU A 146 -10.16 3.41 -19.52
C LEU A 146 -11.20 2.32 -19.79
N ARG A 147 -12.44 2.70 -20.10
CA ARG A 147 -13.49 1.75 -20.49
C ARG A 147 -13.12 1.01 -21.76
N ARG A 148 -12.66 1.70 -22.80
CA ARG A 148 -12.21 1.08 -24.05
C ARG A 148 -11.08 0.06 -23.81
N CYS A 149 -10.16 0.36 -22.88
CA CYS A 149 -9.12 -0.59 -22.50
C CYS A 149 -9.69 -1.87 -21.89
N LEU A 150 -10.69 -1.77 -21.01
CA LEU A 150 -11.31 -2.91 -20.32
C LEU A 150 -12.31 -3.66 -21.21
N ASP A 151 -13.07 -2.95 -22.04
CA ASP A 151 -14.13 -3.49 -22.89
C ASP A 151 -13.54 -4.14 -24.15
N ASP A 152 -12.56 -3.50 -24.80
CA ASP A 152 -11.99 -3.97 -26.07
C ASP A 152 -10.62 -4.67 -25.90
N GLY A 153 -10.06 -4.69 -24.68
CA GLY A 153 -8.71 -5.20 -24.41
C GLY A 153 -7.58 -4.42 -25.10
N ARG A 154 -7.87 -3.21 -25.59
CA ARG A 154 -6.89 -2.37 -26.29
C ARG A 154 -6.15 -1.49 -25.28
N PRO A 155 -4.84 -1.71 -25.04
CA PRO A 155 -4.08 -0.89 -24.11
C PRO A 155 -4.09 0.57 -24.59
N PRO A 156 -4.16 1.56 -23.67
CA PRO A 156 -4.07 2.96 -24.05
C PRO A 156 -2.69 3.26 -24.62
N GLU A 157 -2.65 4.18 -25.58
CA GLU A 157 -1.39 4.72 -26.08
C GLU A 157 -0.69 5.56 -25.00
N ALA A 158 0.63 5.75 -25.11
CA ALA A 158 1.39 6.56 -24.17
C ALA A 158 0.76 7.94 -23.86
N PRO A 159 0.36 8.77 -24.86
CA PRO A 159 -0.27 10.07 -24.57
C PRO A 159 -1.63 9.94 -23.88
N GLU A 160 -2.39 8.87 -24.15
CA GLU A 160 -3.66 8.61 -23.48
C GLU A 160 -3.44 8.23 -22.02
N ARG A 161 -2.41 7.42 -21.75
CA ARG A 161 -2.00 7.05 -20.40
C ARG A 161 -1.55 8.27 -19.60
N ASP A 162 -0.74 9.13 -20.17
CA ASP A 162 -0.28 10.37 -19.54
C ASP A 162 -1.46 11.29 -19.22
N ARG A 163 -2.42 11.40 -20.14
CA ARG A 163 -3.64 12.18 -19.94
C ARG A 163 -4.50 11.65 -18.79
N VAL A 164 -4.64 10.33 -18.68
CA VAL A 164 -5.35 9.69 -17.55
C VAL A 164 -4.65 10.02 -16.23
N GLU A 165 -3.33 9.84 -16.15
CA GLU A 165 -2.58 10.11 -14.91
C GLU A 165 -2.63 11.60 -14.53
N ALA A 166 -2.54 12.51 -15.50
CA ALA A 166 -2.71 13.94 -15.26
C ALA A 166 -4.09 14.25 -14.65
N ARG A 167 -5.16 13.69 -15.22
CA ARG A 167 -6.53 13.87 -14.72
C ARG A 167 -6.74 13.30 -13.31
N VAL A 168 -6.13 12.15 -13.03
CA VAL A 168 -6.11 11.55 -11.69
C VAL A 168 -5.42 12.50 -10.70
N GLY A 169 -4.24 13.02 -11.06
CA GLY A 169 -3.50 14.01 -10.26
C GLY A 169 -4.32 15.27 -9.98
N GLU A 170 -4.94 15.85 -11.00
CA GLU A 170 -5.80 17.05 -10.84
C GLU A 170 -6.96 16.83 -9.86
N ARG A 171 -7.56 15.63 -9.86
CA ARG A 171 -8.62 15.28 -8.90
C ARG A 171 -8.09 15.03 -7.50
N VAL A 172 -6.95 14.35 -7.35
CA VAL A 172 -6.27 14.21 -6.06
C VAL A 172 -6.01 15.60 -5.45
N ASP A 173 -5.46 16.52 -6.24
CA ASP A 173 -5.20 17.90 -5.80
C ASP A 173 -6.49 18.63 -5.41
N ALA A 174 -7.58 18.43 -6.16
CA ALA A 174 -8.88 19.02 -5.84
C ALA A 174 -9.43 18.49 -4.51
N TYR A 175 -9.34 17.19 -4.27
CA TYR A 175 -9.74 16.58 -2.99
C TYR A 175 -8.88 17.09 -1.83
N GLN A 176 -7.57 17.19 -2.00
CA GLN A 176 -6.67 17.73 -0.96
C GLN A 176 -7.01 19.18 -0.60
N ARG A 177 -7.30 20.04 -1.60
CA ARG A 177 -7.71 21.43 -1.36
C ARG A 177 -9.03 21.51 -0.60
N ALA A 178 -10.00 20.68 -0.95
CA ALA A 178 -11.29 20.67 -0.28
C ALA A 178 -11.23 20.15 1.14
N TYR A 179 -10.46 19.09 1.36
CA TYR A 179 -10.19 18.58 2.69
C TYR A 179 -9.53 19.66 3.56
N ALA A 180 -8.49 20.33 3.05
CA ALA A 180 -7.87 21.46 3.75
C ALA A 180 -8.88 22.58 4.07
N ALA A 181 -9.71 22.96 3.09
CA ALA A 181 -10.75 23.98 3.30
C ALA A 181 -11.78 23.56 4.35
N GLU A 182 -12.22 22.30 4.38
CA GLU A 182 -13.16 21.81 5.41
C GLU A 182 -12.52 21.74 6.79
N VAL A 183 -11.26 21.32 6.91
CA VAL A 183 -10.51 21.38 8.19
C VAL A 183 -10.50 22.81 8.73
N ILE A 184 -10.28 23.80 7.86
CA ILE A 184 -10.23 25.21 8.24
C ILE A 184 -11.62 25.77 8.54
N ARG A 185 -12.63 25.44 7.74
CA ARG A 185 -14.02 25.86 8.01
C ARG A 185 -14.54 25.25 9.31
N ALA A 186 -14.18 24.01 9.60
CA ALA A 186 -14.48 23.38 10.88
C ALA A 186 -13.86 24.18 12.02
N ALA A 187 -12.60 24.63 11.89
CA ALA A 187 -12.01 25.54 12.86
C ALA A 187 -12.84 26.81 13.04
N VAL A 188 -13.12 27.55 11.96
CA VAL A 188 -13.83 28.84 12.03
C VAL A 188 -15.25 28.72 12.59
N ARG A 189 -16.01 27.67 12.26
CA ARG A 189 -17.39 27.49 12.77
C ARG A 189 -17.45 27.26 14.28
N HIS A 190 -16.43 26.64 14.86
CA HIS A 190 -16.34 26.48 16.32
C HIS A 190 -15.85 27.77 17.01
N SER A 191 -15.51 28.82 16.25
CA SER A 191 -15.18 30.15 16.73
C SER A 191 -16.39 31.06 16.94
N ASP A 192 -17.57 30.70 16.44
CA ASP A 192 -18.76 31.57 16.50
C ASP A 192 -19.45 31.45 17.88
N PRO A 193 -19.45 32.49 18.73
CA PRO A 193 -20.00 32.44 20.08
C PRO A 193 -21.52 32.19 20.13
N GLY A 194 -22.23 32.29 19.01
CA GLY A 194 -23.67 32.02 18.92
C GLY A 194 -24.07 30.54 18.97
N THR A 195 -23.12 29.61 18.83
CA THR A 195 -23.39 28.16 18.71
C THR A 195 -22.94 27.32 19.92
N ALA A 196 -22.57 27.97 21.03
CA ALA A 196 -22.13 27.29 22.26
C ALA A 196 -23.30 26.66 23.04
N THR A 197 -24.01 25.70 22.44
CA THR A 197 -24.88 24.77 23.17
C THR A 197 -24.11 23.50 23.51
N ARG A 198 -23.59 23.48 24.74
CA ARG A 198 -23.46 22.31 25.62
C ARG A 198 -22.71 21.08 25.07
N ALA A 199 -21.39 21.19 24.91
CA ALA A 199 -20.51 20.03 25.03
C ALA A 199 -19.15 20.44 25.62
N ALA A 200 -18.81 19.82 26.76
CA ALA A 200 -17.50 19.73 27.40
C ALA A 200 -16.71 21.04 27.65
N ARG A 201 -17.07 21.73 28.74
CA ARG A 201 -16.11 22.58 29.47
C ARG A 201 -15.12 21.67 30.21
N SER A 202 -13.96 21.44 29.63
CA SER A 202 -12.77 20.94 30.34
C SER A 202 -11.69 22.02 30.33
N SER A 203 -11.25 22.37 31.53
CA SER A 203 -10.25 23.36 31.91
C SER A 203 -8.98 23.43 31.05
N ALA A 204 -9.02 24.26 30.02
CA ALA A 204 -8.03 25.29 29.66
C ALA A 204 -8.85 26.46 29.10
N SER A 205 -8.40 27.71 29.28
CA SER A 205 -8.98 28.96 28.73
C SER A 205 -10.22 28.74 27.84
N ALA A 206 -11.41 29.15 28.30
CA ALA A 206 -12.70 28.92 27.62
C ALA A 206 -12.86 29.65 26.25
N THR A 207 -11.75 29.96 25.60
CA THR A 207 -11.61 30.79 24.40
C THR A 207 -10.74 30.14 23.32
N ASP A 208 -10.02 29.06 23.62
CA ASP A 208 -9.07 28.45 22.69
C ASP A 208 -9.73 27.27 21.97
N GLN A 209 -9.63 27.24 20.64
CA GLN A 209 -10.22 26.19 19.81
C GLN A 209 -9.21 25.13 19.45
N VAL A 210 -9.61 23.87 19.47
CA VAL A 210 -8.73 22.73 19.20
C VAL A 210 -9.17 22.01 17.92
N ILE A 211 -8.24 21.85 16.99
CA ILE A 211 -8.40 21.07 15.77
C ILE A 211 -7.45 19.88 15.85
N GLU A 212 -7.97 18.69 15.59
CA GLU A 212 -7.15 17.48 15.45
C GLU A 212 -7.10 17.10 13.98
N TRP A 213 -5.89 17.08 13.42
CA TRP A 213 -5.65 16.79 12.01
C TRP A 213 -4.53 15.77 11.87
N THR A 214 -4.76 14.72 11.10
CA THR A 214 -3.73 13.72 10.80
C THR A 214 -3.12 13.98 9.43
N PRO A 215 -1.81 14.29 9.35
CA PRO A 215 -1.12 14.43 8.08
C PRO A 215 -1.12 13.13 7.24
N PRO A 216 -1.12 13.23 5.90
CA PRO A 216 -1.00 12.06 5.04
C PRO A 216 0.24 11.21 5.38
N GLY A 217 0.05 9.90 5.53
CA GLY A 217 1.14 8.95 5.83
C GLY A 217 1.50 8.80 7.31
N TRP A 218 0.76 9.44 8.22
CA TRP A 218 0.95 9.30 9.67
C TRP A 218 0.17 8.13 10.30
N GLY A 219 -0.84 7.60 9.62
CA GLY A 219 -1.70 6.53 10.16
C GLY A 219 -2.65 7.06 11.24
N ASP A 220 -3.14 6.20 12.12
CA ASP A 220 -4.14 6.58 13.15
C ASP A 220 -3.53 6.86 14.53
N ASP A 221 -2.23 6.59 14.70
CA ASP A 221 -1.55 6.69 16.00
C ASP A 221 -0.88 8.05 16.23
N HIS A 222 -0.83 8.93 15.22
CA HIS A 222 -0.21 10.26 15.30
C HIS A 222 -1.10 11.32 14.65
N TRP A 223 -1.19 12.49 15.27
CA TRP A 223 -1.92 13.62 14.70
C TRP A 223 -1.29 14.95 15.15
N LEU A 224 -1.69 16.04 14.50
CA LEU A 224 -1.38 17.39 14.91
C LEU A 224 -2.59 17.98 15.64
N ARG A 225 -2.35 18.53 16.83
CA ARG A 225 -3.31 19.32 17.57
C ARG A 225 -3.00 20.80 17.36
N ILE A 226 -3.86 21.47 16.62
CA ILE A 226 -3.75 22.91 16.34
C ILE A 226 -4.69 23.62 17.31
N THR A 227 -4.14 24.43 18.20
CA THR A 227 -4.87 25.25 19.16
C THR A 227 -4.87 26.69 18.68
N VAL A 228 -6.04 27.26 18.40
CA VAL A 228 -6.19 28.64 17.94
C VAL A 228 -6.74 29.48 19.09
N ASP A 229 -6.01 30.53 19.45
CA ASP A 229 -6.44 31.45 20.49
C ASP A 229 -7.49 32.47 19.97
N ALA A 230 -8.07 33.23 20.90
CA ALA A 230 -9.06 34.27 20.58
C ALA A 230 -8.51 35.42 19.70
N HIS A 231 -7.18 35.54 19.56
CA HIS A 231 -6.52 36.52 18.73
C HIS A 231 -6.20 35.99 17.31
N GLY A 232 -6.57 34.73 17.02
CA GLY A 232 -6.33 34.08 15.74
C GLY A 232 -4.91 33.52 15.58
N THR A 233 -4.16 33.39 16.66
CA THR A 233 -2.83 32.77 16.64
C THR A 233 -2.96 31.26 16.84
N ALA A 234 -2.37 30.48 15.92
CA ALA A 234 -2.37 29.02 15.99
C ALA A 234 -1.07 28.48 16.59
N ARG A 235 -1.18 27.69 17.66
CA ARG A 235 -0.12 26.85 18.23
C ARG A 235 -0.34 25.41 17.79
N VAL A 236 0.73 24.68 17.50
CA VAL A 236 0.62 23.28 17.05
C VAL A 236 1.45 22.35 17.90
N ALA A 237 0.85 21.24 18.32
CA ALA A 237 1.53 20.15 19.01
C ALA A 237 1.39 18.86 18.20
N THR A 238 2.49 18.10 18.10
CA THR A 238 2.46 16.72 17.61
C THR A 238 1.96 15.82 18.72
N MET A 239 0.90 15.07 18.44
CA MET A 239 0.26 14.14 19.35
C MET A 239 0.49 12.72 18.86
N HIS A 240 0.47 11.78 19.79
CA HIS A 240 0.40 10.36 19.50
C HIS A 240 -0.61 9.69 20.43
N ARG A 241 -1.07 8.50 20.05
CA ARG A 241 -1.95 7.69 20.89
C ARG A 241 -1.27 7.39 22.21
N ASP A 242 -2.01 7.46 23.31
CA ASP A 242 -1.48 7.15 24.64
C ASP A 242 -0.85 5.74 24.65
N ARG A 243 0.42 5.67 25.07
CA ARG A 243 1.20 4.43 25.25
C ARG A 243 1.58 4.31 26.71
N ASP A 244 1.67 3.07 27.22
CA ASP A 244 2.23 2.83 28.54
C ASP A 244 3.74 3.20 28.52
N PRO A 245 4.21 4.13 29.37
CA PRO A 245 5.62 4.49 29.45
C PRO A 245 6.56 3.31 29.75
N ALA A 246 6.04 2.23 30.35
CA ALA A 246 6.78 0.99 30.60
C ALA A 246 7.00 0.16 29.33
N GLU A 247 6.14 0.30 28.32
CA GLU A 247 6.19 -0.44 27.05
C GLU A 247 6.81 0.39 25.90
N GLU A 248 7.06 1.68 26.12
CA GLU A 248 7.60 2.59 25.12
C GLU A 248 9.05 2.21 24.70
N THR A 249 9.19 1.85 23.44
CA THR A 249 10.48 1.46 22.84
C THR A 249 11.27 2.66 22.34
N ASP A 250 12.57 2.47 22.10
CA ASP A 250 13.40 3.51 21.45
C ASP A 250 12.96 3.77 20.00
N ALA A 251 12.34 2.78 19.33
CA ALA A 251 11.77 2.95 18.00
C ALA A 251 10.52 3.86 18.01
N ASP A 252 9.71 3.79 19.08
CA ASP A 252 8.55 4.66 19.27
C ASP A 252 8.97 6.12 19.46
N ARG A 253 9.97 6.38 20.33
CA ARG A 253 10.50 7.73 20.52
C ARG A 253 11.14 8.32 19.27
N GLU A 254 11.84 7.49 18.50
CA GLU A 254 12.42 7.91 17.21
C GLU A 254 11.33 8.20 16.17
N LEU A 255 10.23 7.45 16.18
CA LEU A 255 9.06 7.76 15.35
C LEU A 255 8.42 9.09 15.78
N ASP A 256 8.19 9.31 17.08
CA ASP A 256 7.62 10.54 17.60
C ASP A 256 8.49 11.76 17.27
N TRP A 257 9.81 11.63 17.41
CA TRP A 257 10.75 12.68 17.00
C TRP A 257 10.69 12.97 15.50
N ARG A 258 10.67 11.94 14.65
CA ARG A 258 10.51 12.14 13.19
C ARG A 258 9.21 12.87 12.87
N ARG A 259 8.09 12.53 13.52
CA ARG A 259 6.82 13.24 13.32
C ARG A 259 6.90 14.70 13.75
N CYS A 260 7.59 15.02 14.85
CA CYS A 260 7.86 16.41 15.23
C CYS A 260 8.71 17.16 14.20
N VAL A 261 9.68 16.50 13.57
CA VAL A 261 10.51 17.10 12.51
C VAL A 261 9.72 17.30 11.21
N GLU A 262 8.80 16.39 10.87
CA GLU A 262 7.96 16.46 9.66
C GLU A 262 6.80 17.47 9.80
N ALA A 263 6.32 17.74 11.02
CA ALA A 263 5.14 18.58 11.27
C ALA A 263 5.19 19.95 10.58
N PRO A 264 6.31 20.72 10.60
CA PRO A 264 6.39 22.00 9.91
C PRO A 264 6.23 21.90 8.38
N ASP A 265 6.70 20.81 7.75
CA ASP A 265 6.53 20.60 6.31
C ASP A 265 5.05 20.38 5.97
N HIS A 266 4.38 19.54 6.73
CA HIS A 266 2.95 19.26 6.56
C HIS A 266 2.08 20.52 6.77
N LEU A 267 2.40 21.33 7.77
CA LEU A 267 1.66 22.57 8.04
C LEU A 267 1.94 23.66 6.99
N ARG A 268 3.16 23.71 6.43
CA ARG A 268 3.46 24.57 5.26
C ARG A 268 2.64 24.14 4.03
N GLU A 269 2.48 22.85 3.80
CA GLU A 269 1.63 22.36 2.71
C GLU A 269 0.14 22.63 2.98
N LEU A 270 -0.33 22.42 4.21
CA LEU A 270 -1.69 22.80 4.62
C LEU A 270 -1.96 24.28 4.38
N ARG A 271 -1.00 25.15 4.73
CA ARG A 271 -1.07 26.59 4.44
C ARG A 271 -1.14 26.88 2.94
N ARG A 272 -0.30 26.25 2.13
CA ARG A 272 -0.36 26.41 0.65
C ARG A 272 -1.68 25.95 0.06
N LEU A 273 -2.24 24.85 0.57
CA LEU A 273 -3.56 24.35 0.15
C LEU A 273 -4.68 25.32 0.57
N ALA A 274 -4.60 25.87 1.78
CA ALA A 274 -5.50 26.89 2.28
C ALA A 274 -5.48 28.16 1.43
N GLU A 275 -4.28 28.68 1.13
CA GLU A 275 -4.08 29.89 0.32
C GLU A 275 -4.65 29.70 -1.08
N ARG A 276 -4.43 28.54 -1.70
CA ARG A 276 -5.04 28.17 -3.00
C ARG A 276 -6.57 28.05 -2.92
N ALA A 277 -7.11 27.78 -1.74
CA ALA A 277 -8.55 27.78 -1.48
C ALA A 277 -9.08 29.16 -1.04
N GLY A 278 -8.25 30.21 -1.05
CA GLY A 278 -8.62 31.58 -0.68
C GLY A 278 -8.63 31.86 0.83
N LEU A 279 -7.99 31.01 1.64
CA LEU A 279 -7.93 31.10 3.10
C LEU A 279 -6.51 31.47 3.55
N ALA A 280 -6.37 32.43 4.46
CA ALA A 280 -5.09 32.84 5.03
C ALA A 280 -4.97 32.39 6.49
N LEU A 281 -3.89 31.69 6.82
CA LEU A 281 -3.61 31.20 8.19
C LEU A 281 -2.17 31.52 8.59
N PRO A 282 -1.96 32.35 9.64
CA PRO A 282 -0.65 32.50 10.25
C PRO A 282 -0.38 31.34 11.21
N PHE A 283 0.61 30.51 10.90
CA PHE A 283 1.16 29.51 11.82
C PHE A 283 2.48 30.00 12.39
N THR A 284 2.64 29.91 13.72
CA THR A 284 3.91 30.11 14.41
C THR A 284 4.41 28.78 14.96
N PHE A 285 5.70 28.50 14.80
CA PHE A 285 6.31 27.23 15.14
C PHE A 285 7.36 27.40 16.21
N ASP A 286 7.34 26.52 17.20
CA ASP A 286 8.45 26.30 18.10
C ASP A 286 9.49 25.36 17.45
N GLU A 287 10.74 25.46 17.87
CA GLU A 287 11.82 24.59 17.40
C GLU A 287 11.51 23.12 17.79
N PRO A 288 11.69 22.14 16.87
CA PRO A 288 11.47 20.74 17.20
C PRO A 288 12.33 20.32 18.40
N PRO A 289 11.83 19.44 19.28
CA PRO A 289 12.62 18.95 20.41
C PRO A 289 13.89 18.26 19.92
N ALA A 290 14.95 18.33 20.72
CA ALA A 290 16.19 17.61 20.46
C ALA A 290 15.92 16.11 20.29
N ARG A 291 16.66 15.47 19.38
CA ARG A 291 16.51 14.03 19.11
C ARG A 291 16.72 13.21 20.39
N PRO A 292 15.83 12.26 20.70
CA PRO A 292 15.96 11.43 21.89
C PRO A 292 17.23 10.58 21.83
N ALA A 293 17.97 10.53 22.95
CA ALA A 293 19.10 9.61 23.09
C ALA A 293 18.60 8.18 23.34
N PRO A 294 19.30 7.13 22.85
CA PRO A 294 18.97 5.75 23.15
C PRO A 294 18.96 5.51 24.66
N ARG A 295 18.02 4.71 25.17
CA ARG A 295 18.07 4.27 26.57
C ARG A 295 19.28 3.35 26.71
N THR A 296 20.37 3.88 27.24
CA THR A 296 21.50 3.04 27.68
C THR A 296 21.00 2.11 28.78
N ALA A 297 21.22 0.81 28.59
CA ALA A 297 20.79 -0.22 29.54
C ALA A 297 21.18 0.18 30.97
N ALA A 298 20.19 0.10 31.86
CA ALA A 298 20.25 0.60 33.22
C ALA A 298 21.55 0.21 33.94
N ARG A 299 22.24 1.21 34.48
CA ARG A 299 23.25 1.04 35.53
C ARG A 299 22.59 0.26 36.68
N PRO A 300 23.17 -0.85 37.18
CA PRO A 300 22.50 -1.66 38.19
C PRO A 300 22.26 -0.84 39.45
N ALA A 301 21.03 -0.89 39.95
CA ALA A 301 20.62 -0.29 41.21
C ALA A 301 21.41 -0.96 42.35
N HIS A 302 22.38 -0.26 42.93
CA HIS A 302 23.04 -0.72 44.13
C HIS A 302 22.15 -0.38 45.33
N ASP A 303 21.34 -1.36 45.70
CA ASP A 303 20.54 -1.38 46.90
C ASP A 303 21.43 -1.62 48.13
N HIS A 304 21.68 -0.58 48.92
CA HIS A 304 22.19 -0.72 50.29
C HIS A 304 21.56 0.34 51.20
N ARG A 305 20.33 0.08 51.64
CA ARG A 305 19.80 0.67 52.87
C ARG A 305 19.93 -0.36 54.00
N PRO A 306 20.79 -0.15 55.02
CA PRO A 306 20.75 -1.02 56.19
C PRO A 306 19.49 -0.74 57.02
N ALA A 307 18.87 -1.85 57.43
CA ALA A 307 17.58 -1.95 58.09
C ALA A 307 17.48 -1.17 59.42
N ARG A 308 16.29 -0.61 59.64
CA ARG A 308 15.80 -0.07 60.93
C ARG A 308 15.95 -1.12 62.04
N LYS A 309 16.69 -0.79 63.10
CA LYS A 309 16.52 -1.42 64.42
C LYS A 309 15.47 -0.66 65.22
N ALA A 310 14.44 -1.39 65.65
CA ALA A 310 13.44 -0.96 66.61
C ALA A 310 13.91 -1.18 68.07
N ARG A 311 13.17 -0.56 68.99
CA ARG A 311 13.21 -0.57 70.49
C ARG A 311 13.93 0.68 71.04
N HIS A 312 13.42 1.45 72.01
CA HIS A 312 12.52 1.11 73.12
C HIS A 312 11.75 2.36 73.63
N ARG A 313 10.53 2.11 74.12
CA ARG A 313 9.71 2.85 75.11
C ARG A 313 10.58 3.14 76.36
N ASP A 314 10.57 4.30 77.05
CA ASP A 314 9.49 4.87 77.87
C ASP A 314 9.91 6.25 78.47
N ARG A 315 8.90 7.06 78.82
CA ARG A 315 8.77 8.04 79.95
C ARG A 315 9.90 8.99 80.37
N ASP A 316 9.59 10.30 80.36
CA ASP A 316 9.37 11.18 81.55
C ASP A 316 9.19 12.65 81.05
N GLN A 317 8.01 13.25 81.18
CA GLN A 317 7.60 14.20 82.23
C GLN A 317 8.50 15.43 82.46
N GLU A 318 7.84 16.61 82.46
CA GLU A 318 8.21 17.85 83.19
C GLU A 318 9.46 18.61 82.67
N GLN A 319 9.55 19.94 82.55
CA GLN A 319 8.91 21.09 83.20
C GLN A 319 9.33 22.39 82.46
N HIS A 320 8.49 23.43 82.55
CA HIS A 320 8.82 24.87 82.61
C HIS A 320 9.88 25.50 81.67
N ARG A 321 9.45 26.35 80.73
CA ARG A 321 9.25 27.81 80.92
C ARG A 321 8.63 28.44 79.67
#